data_AF-A0A3D3L1G0-F1
#
_entry.id   AF-A0A3D3L1G0-F1
#
_cell.length_a   1.000
_cell.length_b   1.000
_cell.length_c   1.000
_cell.angle_alpha   90.00
_cell.angle_beta   90.00
_cell.angle_gamma   90.00
#
_symmetry.space_group_name_H-M   'P 1'
#
loop_
_entity.id
_entity.type
_entity.pdbx_description
1 polymer ?
#
loop_
_entity_poly.entity_id
_entity_poly.type
_entity_poly.pdbx_seq_one_letter_code
_entity_poly.pdbx_strand_id
1 'polypeptide(L)'
;SASGSTSQAVNILEALEVGSKLLLMDEDTCATNFMIRDERMQMLVAKAKEPITPFLDRIQEINKIHGVSVILVMGGSGDYFDPADNVITMEKFQPRVVTEEAKRLVKKNPGQRKKETTFPFPPICERRWDISRLKFSKGKREARIRTTGLDTLTLGEMEIDVRYIEQIAEEGQLSLCGWILRQLQFTLNESDMSFAEGLREIFSEIKKKEFDGLFPYNDGLQTIPRLQDVMGVINRIRF
;
A
#
# COMPACT_ATOMS: atom_id res chain seq x y z
N SER A 1 -9.61 -0.68 14.77
CA SER A 1 -9.24 0.71 14.42
C SER A 1 -7.72 0.81 14.46
N ALA A 2 -7.08 1.35 13.44
CA ALA A 2 -5.62 1.54 13.38
C ALA A 2 -5.31 3.04 13.49
N SER A 3 -4.23 3.41 14.20
CA SER A 3 -3.72 4.80 14.19
C SER A 3 -3.07 5.12 12.85
N GLY A 4 -2.86 6.41 12.54
CA GLY A 4 -2.25 6.84 11.27
C GLY A 4 -0.87 6.21 11.01
N SER A 5 -0.01 6.14 12.03
CA SER A 5 1.31 5.51 11.90
C SER A 5 1.22 4.01 11.67
N THR A 6 0.30 3.32 12.36
CA THR A 6 0.10 1.88 12.21
C THR A 6 -0.49 1.54 10.85
N SER A 7 -1.51 2.28 10.39
CA SER A 7 -2.11 2.05 9.07
C SER A 7 -1.12 2.32 7.94
N GLN A 8 -0.29 3.36 8.05
CA GLN A 8 0.73 3.66 7.06
C GLN A 8 1.84 2.59 7.02
N ALA A 9 2.31 2.11 8.18
CA ALA A 9 3.27 1.01 8.26
C ALA A 9 2.70 -0.27 7.62
N VAL A 10 1.43 -0.58 7.89
CA VAL A 10 0.73 -1.72 7.30
C VAL A 10 0.61 -1.56 5.78
N ASN A 11 0.17 -0.40 5.28
CA ASN A 11 0.07 -0.15 3.83
C ASN A 11 1.39 -0.40 3.08
N ILE A 12 2.54 -0.04 3.68
CA ILE A 12 3.86 -0.33 3.09
C ILE A 12 4.10 -1.84 3.02
N LEU A 13 3.89 -2.58 4.12
CA LEU A 13 4.09 -4.03 4.15
C LEU A 13 3.16 -4.76 3.17
N GLU A 14 1.90 -4.33 3.08
CA GLU A 14 0.93 -4.87 2.13
C GLU A 14 1.32 -4.59 0.68
N ALA A 15 1.86 -3.42 0.37
CA ALA A 15 2.38 -3.11 -0.97
C ALA A 15 3.61 -3.97 -1.32
N LEU A 16 4.49 -4.23 -0.34
CA LEU A 16 5.65 -5.10 -0.52
C LEU A 16 5.25 -6.56 -0.71
N GLU A 17 4.21 -7.04 -0.01
CA GLU A 17 3.66 -8.39 -0.14
C GLU A 17 3.27 -8.74 -1.58
N VAL A 18 2.65 -7.80 -2.27
CA VAL A 18 2.26 -7.97 -3.69
C VAL A 18 3.35 -7.57 -4.67
N GLY A 19 4.58 -7.37 -4.19
CA GLY A 19 5.75 -7.15 -5.02
C GLY A 19 5.82 -5.76 -5.66
N SER A 20 5.23 -4.73 -5.05
CA SER A 20 5.40 -3.35 -5.52
C SER A 20 6.88 -3.00 -5.64
N LYS A 21 7.25 -2.31 -6.72
CA LYS A 21 8.62 -1.84 -6.99
C LYS A 21 8.82 -0.36 -6.71
N LEU A 22 7.74 0.35 -6.39
CA LEU A 22 7.73 1.78 -6.15
C LEU A 22 6.72 2.12 -5.06
N LEU A 23 7.17 2.89 -4.07
CA LEU A 23 6.30 3.55 -3.10
C LEU A 23 6.24 5.04 -3.44
N LEU A 24 5.03 5.57 -3.54
CA LEU A 24 4.77 6.99 -3.72
C LEU A 24 4.17 7.51 -2.42
N MET A 25 4.77 8.56 -1.86
CA MET A 25 4.40 9.10 -0.56
C MET A 25 4.40 10.62 -0.61
N ASP A 26 3.43 11.22 0.06
CA ASP A 26 3.33 12.68 0.22
C ASP A 26 3.32 13.00 1.72
N GLU A 27 4.27 13.83 2.17
CA GLU A 27 4.39 14.22 3.58
C GLU A 27 3.07 14.78 4.13
N ASP A 28 2.30 15.52 3.32
CA ASP A 28 1.05 16.16 3.73
C ASP A 28 -0.08 15.16 4.07
N THR A 29 0.00 13.93 3.55
CA THR A 29 -0.96 12.85 3.84
C THR A 29 -0.37 11.73 4.70
N CYS A 30 0.89 11.85 5.09
CA CYS A 30 1.58 10.88 5.94
C CYS A 30 1.42 11.20 7.43
N ALA A 31 1.52 10.18 8.27
CA ALA A 31 1.60 10.34 9.72
C ALA A 31 2.98 10.87 10.10
N THR A 32 3.06 12.12 10.57
CA THR A 32 4.34 12.79 10.92
C THR A 32 5.21 11.97 11.88
N ASN A 33 4.60 11.34 12.89
CA ASN A 33 5.30 10.50 13.87
C ASN A 33 5.85 9.20 13.29
N PHE A 34 5.36 8.77 12.12
CA PHE A 34 5.91 7.65 11.37
C PHE A 34 7.04 8.10 10.44
N MET A 35 6.92 9.28 9.83
CA MET A 35 7.93 9.76 8.88
C MET A 35 9.25 10.11 9.57
N ILE A 36 9.19 10.93 10.62
CA ILE A 36 10.37 11.49 11.28
C ILE A 36 10.24 11.46 12.80
N ARG A 37 11.38 11.63 13.47
CA ARG A 37 11.49 11.84 14.90
C ARG A 37 12.75 12.62 15.25
N ASP A 38 12.66 13.93 15.40
CA ASP A 38 13.84 14.77 15.54
C ASP A 38 14.72 14.42 16.76
N GLU A 39 15.95 14.95 16.75
CA GLU A 39 16.95 14.75 17.79
C GLU A 39 16.44 15.12 19.19
N ARG A 40 15.71 16.23 19.33
CA ARG A 40 15.22 16.71 20.63
C ARG A 40 14.20 15.72 21.21
N MET A 41 13.35 15.17 20.36
CA MET A 41 12.41 14.11 20.74
C MET A 41 13.10 12.80 21.10
N GLN A 42 14.23 12.47 20.46
CA GLN A 42 15.07 11.33 20.86
C GLN A 42 15.72 11.54 22.24
N MET A 43 16.13 12.78 22.56
CA MET A 43 16.69 13.13 23.86
C MET A 43 15.65 13.16 24.97
N LEU A 44 14.46 13.68 24.69
CA LEU A 44 13.38 13.82 25.67
C LEU A 44 12.75 12.45 26.01
N VAL A 45 12.49 11.63 24.99
CA VAL A 45 11.83 10.34 25.15
C VAL A 45 12.79 9.23 24.73
N ALA A 46 13.26 8.44 25.69
CA ALA A 46 14.13 7.30 25.39
C ALA A 46 13.44 6.32 24.42
N LYS A 47 14.21 5.72 23.49
CA LYS A 47 13.69 4.74 22.51
C LYS A 47 12.87 3.62 23.14
N ALA A 48 13.23 3.16 24.35
CA ALA A 48 12.49 2.12 25.06
C ALA A 48 11.01 2.48 25.35
N LYS A 49 10.65 3.76 25.27
CA LYS A 49 9.29 4.28 25.46
C LYS A 49 8.61 4.71 24.15
N GLU A 50 9.32 4.64 23.02
CA GLU A 50 8.80 4.98 21.68
C GLU A 50 8.80 3.74 20.79
N PRO A 51 7.64 3.07 20.60
CA PRO A 51 7.56 1.83 19.84
C PRO A 51 7.76 2.05 18.33
N ILE A 52 7.55 3.27 17.82
CA ILE A 52 7.63 3.55 16.40
C ILE A 52 9.09 3.70 15.99
N THR A 53 9.50 2.97 14.94
CA THR A 53 10.76 3.23 14.24
C THR A 53 10.43 4.09 13.03
N PRO A 54 11.00 5.32 12.92
CA PRO A 54 10.68 6.21 11.81
C PRO A 54 10.98 5.57 10.44
N PHE A 55 10.16 5.91 9.45
CA PHE A 55 10.33 5.47 8.06
C PHE A 55 11.69 5.88 7.51
N LEU A 56 12.17 7.08 7.88
CA LEU A 56 13.52 7.56 7.58
C LEU A 56 14.61 6.51 7.86
N ASP A 57 14.48 5.75 8.96
CA ASP A 57 15.52 4.78 9.35
C ASP A 57 15.38 3.46 8.58
N ARG A 58 14.21 3.17 8.00
CA ARG A 58 13.88 1.94 7.26
C ARG A 58 13.95 2.11 5.73
N ILE A 59 13.89 3.33 5.21
CA ILE A 59 13.77 3.61 3.77
C ILE A 59 14.91 2.98 2.94
N GLN A 60 16.15 3.03 3.45
CA GLN A 60 17.29 2.42 2.78
C GLN A 60 17.26 0.89 2.80
N GLU A 61 16.67 0.27 3.83
CA GLU A 61 16.51 -1.18 3.89
C GLU A 61 15.49 -1.64 2.85
N ILE A 62 14.39 -0.92 2.70
CA ILE A 62 13.38 -1.19 1.66
C ILE A 62 14.01 -1.19 0.27
N ASN A 63 14.87 -0.21 -0.02
CA ASN A 63 15.58 -0.17 -1.30
C ASN A 63 16.63 -1.28 -1.44
N LYS A 64 17.56 -1.39 -0.49
CA LYS A 64 18.71 -2.31 -0.60
C LYS A 64 18.34 -3.79 -0.50
N ILE A 65 17.31 -4.12 0.29
CA ILE A 65 16.91 -5.52 0.55
C ILE A 65 15.83 -5.95 -0.45
N HIS A 66 14.83 -5.11 -0.70
CA HIS A 66 13.67 -5.49 -1.54
C HIS A 66 13.72 -4.92 -2.96
N GLY A 67 14.70 -4.07 -3.28
CA GLY A 67 14.82 -3.44 -4.59
C GLY A 67 13.69 -2.46 -4.89
N VAL A 68 13.07 -1.89 -3.85
CA VAL A 68 11.90 -1.01 -3.97
C VAL A 68 12.34 0.44 -3.92
N SER A 69 11.96 1.20 -4.93
CA SER A 69 12.23 2.65 -4.99
C SER A 69 11.17 3.41 -4.19
N VAL A 70 11.55 4.59 -3.69
CA VAL A 70 10.62 5.48 -2.99
C VAL A 70 10.71 6.87 -3.60
N ILE A 71 9.58 7.41 -4.03
CA ILE A 71 9.44 8.83 -4.34
C ILE A 71 8.61 9.45 -3.24
N LEU A 72 9.20 10.43 -2.56
CA LEU A 72 8.63 11.06 -1.39
C LEU A 72 8.61 12.58 -1.61
N VAL A 73 7.42 13.17 -1.60
CA VAL A 73 7.23 14.62 -1.55
C VAL A 73 7.51 15.07 -0.12
N MET A 74 8.44 16.02 0.05
CA MET A 74 8.86 16.56 1.34
C MET A 74 8.86 18.09 1.29
N GLY A 75 8.44 18.71 2.38
CA GLY A 75 8.56 20.15 2.63
C GLY A 75 8.94 20.50 4.07
N GLY A 76 8.74 19.60 5.03
CA GLY A 76 8.89 19.87 6.46
C GLY A 76 10.21 19.42 7.09
N SER A 77 10.98 18.52 6.45
CA SER A 77 12.20 17.95 7.02
C SER A 77 13.33 17.73 6.02
N GLY A 78 14.51 18.24 6.36
CA GLY A 78 15.76 17.99 5.62
C GLY A 78 16.46 16.67 5.98
N ASP A 79 15.96 15.91 6.96
CA ASP A 79 16.60 14.67 7.41
C ASP A 79 16.68 13.61 6.28
N TYR A 80 15.74 13.65 5.33
CA TYR A 80 15.71 12.74 4.18
C TYR A 80 16.78 13.04 3.11
N PHE A 81 17.49 14.17 3.18
CA PHE A 81 18.61 14.44 2.26
C PHE A 81 19.76 13.45 2.43
N ASP A 82 19.94 12.90 3.64
CA ASP A 82 20.99 11.92 3.91
C ASP A 82 20.76 10.61 3.15
N PRO A 83 19.61 9.91 3.29
CA PRO A 83 19.35 8.69 2.54
C PRO A 83 18.97 8.88 1.07
N ALA A 84 18.59 10.08 0.61
CA ALA A 84 18.11 10.30 -0.75
C ALA A 84 19.21 10.16 -1.82
N ASP A 85 18.94 9.40 -2.88
CA ASP A 85 19.82 9.31 -4.05
C ASP A 85 19.70 10.53 -4.96
N ASN A 86 18.48 11.05 -5.11
CA ASN A 86 18.17 12.23 -5.91
C ASN A 86 17.27 13.19 -5.14
N VAL A 87 17.52 14.49 -5.29
CA VAL A 87 16.67 15.53 -4.71
C VAL A 87 16.23 16.47 -5.83
N ILE A 88 14.92 16.67 -5.94
CA ILE A 88 14.30 17.55 -6.93
C ILE A 88 13.52 18.62 -6.17
N THR A 89 13.75 19.88 -6.48
CA THR A 89 12.91 20.98 -6.01
C THR A 89 11.93 21.38 -7.11
N MET A 90 10.74 21.81 -6.69
CA MET A 90 9.74 22.40 -7.57
C MET A 90 9.65 23.89 -7.26
N GLU A 91 10.09 24.75 -8.18
CA GLU A 91 10.04 26.21 -8.03
C GLU A 91 9.22 26.79 -9.18
N LYS A 92 8.13 27.51 -8.87
CA LYS A 92 7.20 28.05 -9.90
C LYS A 92 6.77 26.99 -10.94
N PHE A 93 6.46 25.79 -10.45
CA PHE A 93 6.09 24.62 -11.27
C PHE A 93 7.19 24.11 -12.21
N GLN A 94 8.46 24.47 -11.98
CA GLN A 94 9.60 23.98 -12.73
C GLN A 94 10.46 23.06 -11.86
N PRO A 95 10.73 21.81 -12.30
CA PRO A 95 11.59 20.89 -11.57
C PRO A 95 13.06 21.27 -11.76
N ARG A 96 13.84 21.22 -10.67
CA ARG A 96 15.30 21.37 -10.69
C ARG A 96 15.94 20.26 -9.86
N VAL A 97 16.92 19.58 -10.43
CA VAL A 97 17.72 18.58 -9.69
C VAL A 97 18.72 19.34 -8.81
N VAL A 98 18.63 19.13 -7.49
CA VAL A 98 19.45 19.81 -6.48
C VAL A 98 20.23 18.84 -5.59
N THR A 99 20.40 17.60 -6.05
CA THR A 99 21.07 16.53 -5.30
C THR A 99 22.42 16.98 -4.72
N GLU A 100 23.28 17.61 -5.53
CA GLU A 100 24.59 18.07 -5.08
C GLU A 100 24.51 19.16 -3.99
N GLU A 101 23.54 20.06 -4.10
CA GLU A 101 23.31 21.11 -3.11
C GLU A 101 22.85 20.50 -1.78
N ALA A 102 21.90 19.57 -1.83
CA ALA A 102 21.42 18.84 -0.67
C ALA A 102 22.54 18.02 0.01
N LYS A 103 23.36 17.30 -0.77
CA LYS A 103 24.50 16.54 -0.22
C LYS A 103 25.57 17.44 0.40
N ARG A 104 25.82 18.64 -0.15
CA ARG A 104 26.71 19.64 0.47
C ARG A 104 26.15 20.14 1.80
N LEU A 105 24.85 20.36 1.90
CA LEU A 105 24.21 20.78 3.15
C LEU A 105 24.35 19.71 4.25
N VAL A 106 24.10 18.44 3.93
CA VAL A 106 24.31 17.32 4.87
C VAL A 106 25.76 17.25 5.35
N LYS A 107 26.74 17.45 4.46
CA LYS A 107 28.16 17.47 4.84
C LYS A 107 28.52 18.67 5.73
N LYS A 108 27.94 19.85 5.47
CA LYS A 108 28.22 21.07 6.24
C LYS A 108 27.56 21.04 7.62
N ASN A 109 26.33 20.52 7.68
CA ASN A 109 25.52 20.41 8.88
C ASN A 109 25.05 18.95 9.05
N PRO A 110 25.92 18.05 9.55
CA PRO A 110 25.54 16.66 9.77
C PRO A 110 24.38 16.56 10.76
N GLY A 111 23.41 15.70 10.45
CA GLY A 111 22.36 15.36 11.39
C GLY A 111 22.94 14.68 12.63
N GLN A 112 22.44 15.03 13.81
CA GLN A 112 22.86 14.43 15.09
C GLN A 112 21.92 13.29 15.55
N ARG A 113 20.86 13.03 14.78
CA ARG A 113 19.95 11.90 14.97
C ARG A 113 20.73 10.59 15.04
N LYS A 114 20.32 9.71 15.95
CA LYS A 114 20.76 8.32 15.94
C LYS A 114 19.74 7.44 15.25
N LYS A 115 20.20 6.54 14.39
CA LYS A 115 19.36 5.51 13.77
C LYS A 115 18.78 4.61 14.86
N GLU A 116 17.46 4.45 14.86
CA GLU A 116 16.72 3.74 15.92
C GLU A 116 16.45 2.26 15.60
N THR A 117 16.84 1.78 14.41
CA THR A 117 16.67 0.39 14.01
C THR A 117 17.53 -0.53 14.89
N THR A 118 16.88 -1.37 15.68
CA THR A 118 17.55 -2.36 16.56
C THR A 118 17.58 -3.77 15.99
N PHE A 119 16.84 -4.03 14.92
CA PHE A 119 16.72 -5.33 14.25
C PHE A 119 16.66 -5.13 12.73
N PRO A 120 17.12 -6.12 11.94
CA PRO A 120 17.05 -6.04 10.47
C PRO A 120 15.61 -5.95 10.00
N PHE A 121 15.39 -5.39 8.81
CA PHE A 121 14.07 -5.40 8.19
C PHE A 121 13.50 -6.85 8.11
N PRO A 122 12.27 -7.10 8.60
CA PRO A 122 11.71 -8.45 8.65
C PRO A 122 11.38 -8.96 7.25
N PRO A 123 11.41 -10.29 7.02
CA PRO A 123 10.96 -10.86 5.76
C PRO A 123 9.48 -10.52 5.51
N ILE A 124 9.14 -10.25 4.26
CA ILE A 124 7.76 -10.04 3.84
C ILE A 124 7.06 -11.40 3.79
N CYS A 125 5.98 -11.53 4.53
CA CYS A 125 5.18 -12.74 4.59
C CYS A 125 3.95 -12.61 3.69
N GLU A 126 3.77 -13.54 2.76
CA GLU A 126 2.52 -13.62 1.99
C GLU A 126 1.41 -14.23 2.87
N ARG A 127 0.34 -13.48 3.07
CA ARG A 127 -0.74 -13.81 4.02
C ARG A 127 -1.70 -14.84 3.44
N ARG A 128 -2.24 -15.64 4.36
CA ARG A 128 -3.23 -16.69 4.14
C ARG A 128 -4.27 -16.60 5.25
N TRP A 129 -5.47 -16.10 4.96
CA TRP A 129 -6.58 -16.15 5.90
C TRP A 129 -7.80 -16.79 5.25
N ASP A 130 -8.63 -17.43 6.06
CA ASP A 130 -9.87 -18.07 5.61
C ASP A 130 -10.89 -17.02 5.14
N ILE A 131 -11.01 -16.87 3.83
CA ILE A 131 -12.01 -16.01 3.19
C ILE A 131 -13.28 -16.75 2.78
N SER A 132 -13.45 -18.03 3.16
CA SER A 132 -14.69 -18.79 2.89
C SER A 132 -15.93 -18.16 3.55
N ARG A 133 -15.70 -17.34 4.58
CA ARG A 133 -16.76 -16.61 5.31
C ARG A 133 -17.31 -15.40 4.56
N LEU A 134 -16.66 -14.95 3.48
CA LEU A 134 -17.16 -13.84 2.67
C LEU A 134 -18.50 -14.22 2.05
N LYS A 135 -19.54 -13.44 2.35
CA LYS A 135 -20.88 -13.65 1.83
C LYS A 135 -21.15 -12.69 0.68
N PHE A 136 -21.08 -13.20 -0.54
CA PHE A 136 -21.41 -12.44 -1.74
C PHE A 136 -22.92 -12.35 -2.00
N SER A 137 -23.71 -13.27 -1.43
CA SER A 137 -25.15 -13.37 -1.68
C SER A 137 -25.95 -12.27 -0.96
N LYS A 138 -27.11 -11.92 -1.54
CA LYS A 138 -28.10 -11.07 -0.87
C LYS A 138 -29.51 -11.43 -1.30
N GLY A 139 -30.31 -11.91 -0.34
CA GLY A 139 -31.66 -12.42 -0.61
C GLY A 139 -31.62 -13.59 -1.60
N LYS A 140 -32.31 -13.45 -2.73
CA LYS A 140 -32.34 -14.47 -3.80
C LYS A 140 -31.17 -14.39 -4.79
N ARG A 141 -30.32 -13.35 -4.71
CA ARG A 141 -29.17 -13.20 -5.62
C ARG A 141 -27.97 -13.94 -5.08
N GLU A 142 -27.37 -14.79 -5.92
CA GLU A 142 -26.17 -15.56 -5.58
C GLU A 142 -24.97 -14.66 -5.28
N ALA A 143 -24.80 -13.59 -6.08
CA ALA A 143 -23.79 -12.56 -5.85
C ALA A 143 -24.40 -11.16 -6.04
N ARG A 144 -24.11 -10.26 -5.10
CA ARG A 144 -24.36 -8.83 -5.22
C ARG A 144 -23.05 -8.09 -5.01
N ILE A 145 -22.54 -7.50 -6.08
CA ILE A 145 -21.36 -6.65 -6.07
C ILE A 145 -21.81 -5.27 -6.56
N ARG A 146 -21.58 -4.24 -5.76
CA ARG A 146 -22.01 -2.87 -6.07
C ARG A 146 -20.98 -1.87 -5.59
N THR A 147 -20.75 -0.84 -6.39
CA THR A 147 -19.97 0.34 -6.03
C THR A 147 -20.89 1.47 -5.56
N THR A 148 -20.38 2.31 -4.68
CA THR A 148 -20.94 3.64 -4.40
C THR A 148 -19.84 4.64 -4.68
N GLY A 149 -19.78 5.14 -5.92
CA GLY A 149 -18.62 5.88 -6.39
C GLY A 149 -17.34 5.04 -6.29
N LEU A 150 -16.23 5.71 -5.96
CA LEU A 150 -14.93 5.08 -5.71
C LEU A 150 -14.69 4.83 -4.21
N ASP A 151 -15.68 5.11 -3.37
CA ASP A 151 -15.51 5.17 -1.93
C ASP A 151 -15.80 3.84 -1.25
N THR A 152 -16.76 3.09 -1.78
CA THR A 152 -17.28 1.90 -1.11
C THR A 152 -17.58 0.78 -2.10
N LEU A 153 -17.08 -0.41 -1.78
CA LEU A 153 -17.45 -1.66 -2.43
C LEU A 153 -18.38 -2.46 -1.51
N THR A 154 -19.55 -2.82 -2.01
CA THR A 154 -20.49 -3.71 -1.32
C THR A 154 -20.38 -5.13 -1.86
N LEU A 155 -20.09 -6.08 -0.99
CA LEU A 155 -20.13 -7.53 -1.25
C LEU A 155 -21.28 -8.16 -0.45
N GLY A 156 -22.35 -8.56 -1.12
CA GLY A 156 -23.57 -9.04 -0.47
C GLY A 156 -24.20 -7.96 0.40
N GLU A 157 -24.01 -8.07 1.72
CA GLU A 157 -24.41 -7.09 2.74
C GLU A 157 -23.23 -6.38 3.39
N MET A 158 -22.00 -6.83 3.14
CA MET A 158 -20.79 -6.22 3.68
C MET A 158 -20.40 -5.00 2.86
N GLU A 159 -20.08 -3.91 3.54
CA GLU A 159 -19.51 -2.70 2.93
C GLU A 159 -18.04 -2.59 3.29
N ILE A 160 -17.21 -2.32 2.28
CA ILE A 160 -15.77 -2.15 2.40
C ILE A 160 -15.44 -0.72 2.00
N ASP A 161 -14.88 0.03 2.95
CA ASP A 161 -14.38 1.39 2.72
C ASP A 161 -13.04 1.33 1.99
N VAL A 162 -13.03 1.88 0.76
CA VAL A 162 -11.88 1.86 -0.16
C VAL A 162 -11.42 3.26 -0.54
N ARG A 163 -11.96 4.31 0.09
CA ARG A 163 -11.67 5.74 -0.21
C ARG A 163 -10.19 6.08 -0.24
N TYR A 164 -9.39 5.38 0.55
CA TYR A 164 -7.94 5.60 0.66
C TYR A 164 -7.11 4.70 -0.28
N ILE A 165 -7.73 4.07 -1.27
CA ILE A 165 -7.04 3.41 -2.39
C ILE A 165 -7.08 4.35 -3.59
N GLU A 166 -6.29 5.42 -3.51
CA GLU A 166 -6.34 6.60 -4.39
C GLU A 166 -6.09 6.30 -5.87
N GLN A 167 -5.53 5.14 -6.19
CA GLN A 167 -5.14 4.77 -7.55
C GLN A 167 -6.26 4.08 -8.34
N ILE A 168 -7.36 3.72 -7.67
CA ILE A 168 -8.58 3.29 -8.35
C ILE A 168 -9.22 4.54 -8.96
N ALA A 169 -9.29 4.58 -10.29
CA ALA A 169 -9.73 5.75 -11.04
C ALA A 169 -11.19 5.65 -11.50
N GLU A 170 -11.73 4.43 -11.62
CA GLU A 170 -13.04 4.18 -12.22
C GLU A 170 -13.85 3.13 -11.44
N GLU A 171 -15.18 3.27 -11.43
CA GLU A 171 -16.07 2.32 -10.76
C GLU A 171 -15.97 0.91 -11.36
N GLY A 172 -15.71 0.79 -12.66
CA GLY A 172 -15.49 -0.48 -13.34
C GLY A 172 -14.33 -1.29 -12.76
N GLN A 173 -13.26 -0.61 -12.34
CA GLN A 173 -12.12 -1.25 -11.67
C GLN A 173 -12.52 -1.78 -10.29
N LEU A 174 -13.21 -0.95 -9.51
CA LEU A 174 -13.65 -1.32 -8.16
C LEU A 174 -14.69 -2.45 -8.18
N SER A 175 -15.62 -2.40 -9.13
CA SER A 175 -16.58 -3.48 -9.39
C SER A 175 -15.86 -4.78 -9.71
N LEU A 176 -14.88 -4.74 -10.61
CA LEU A 176 -14.14 -5.93 -11.01
C LEU A 176 -13.26 -6.47 -9.87
N CYS A 177 -12.74 -5.63 -8.97
CA CYS A 177 -12.10 -6.10 -7.73
C CYS A 177 -13.04 -7.03 -6.94
N GLY A 178 -14.33 -6.67 -6.81
CA GLY A 178 -15.30 -7.53 -6.13
C GLY A 178 -15.48 -8.90 -6.80
N TRP A 179 -15.55 -8.94 -8.13
CA TRP A 179 -15.66 -10.20 -8.87
C TRP A 179 -14.40 -11.06 -8.76
N ILE A 180 -13.22 -10.43 -8.81
CA ILE A 180 -11.95 -11.11 -8.57
C ILE A 180 -11.90 -11.68 -7.15
N LEU A 181 -12.42 -10.97 -6.13
CA LEU A 181 -12.49 -11.51 -4.76
C LEU A 181 -13.41 -12.72 -4.65
N ARG A 182 -14.53 -12.73 -5.39
CA ARG A 182 -15.41 -13.91 -5.48
C ARG A 182 -14.66 -15.07 -6.11
N GLN A 183 -13.93 -14.84 -7.19
CA GLN A 183 -13.12 -15.88 -7.82
C GLN A 183 -11.99 -16.38 -6.91
N LEU A 184 -11.32 -15.47 -6.21
CA LEU A 184 -10.27 -15.78 -5.24
C LEU A 184 -10.78 -16.69 -4.13
N GLN A 185 -11.99 -16.46 -3.63
CA GLN A 185 -12.62 -17.36 -2.66
C GLN A 185 -12.73 -18.80 -3.19
N PHE A 186 -13.09 -18.99 -4.46
CA PHE A 186 -13.14 -20.34 -5.05
C PHE A 186 -11.73 -20.94 -5.20
N THR A 187 -10.77 -20.20 -5.77
CA THR A 187 -9.39 -20.67 -5.98
C THR A 187 -8.72 -21.10 -4.67
N LEU A 188 -8.89 -20.32 -3.59
CA LEU A 188 -8.29 -20.64 -2.28
C LEU A 188 -9.01 -21.77 -1.54
N ASN A 189 -10.26 -22.09 -1.88
CA ASN A 189 -10.96 -23.25 -1.33
C ASN A 189 -10.50 -24.56 -2.00
N GLU A 190 -10.05 -24.48 -3.25
CA GLU A 190 -9.56 -25.64 -4.02
C GLU A 190 -8.07 -25.92 -3.78
N SER A 191 -7.29 -24.92 -3.38
CA SER A 191 -5.84 -25.02 -3.25
C SER A 191 -5.29 -24.17 -2.10
N ASP A 192 -4.25 -24.69 -1.41
CA ASP A 192 -3.58 -23.96 -0.32
C ASP A 192 -2.55 -22.96 -0.88
N MET A 193 -3.03 -21.77 -1.24
CA MET A 193 -2.22 -20.67 -1.79
C MET A 193 -2.28 -19.41 -0.93
N SER A 194 -1.28 -18.54 -1.07
CA SER A 194 -1.33 -17.17 -0.54
C SER A 194 -2.30 -16.31 -1.36
N PHE A 195 -2.72 -15.18 -0.79
CA PHE A 195 -3.51 -14.20 -1.54
C PHE A 195 -2.77 -13.70 -2.78
N ALA A 196 -1.46 -13.46 -2.67
CA ALA A 196 -0.66 -13.00 -3.80
C ALA A 196 -0.56 -14.06 -4.90
N GLU A 197 -0.38 -15.34 -4.54
CA GLU A 197 -0.37 -16.47 -5.48
C GLU A 197 -1.71 -16.62 -6.21
N GLY A 198 -2.81 -16.70 -5.46
CA GLY A 198 -4.15 -16.85 -6.05
C GLY A 198 -4.54 -15.67 -6.94
N LEU A 199 -4.19 -14.43 -6.54
CA LEU A 199 -4.40 -13.27 -7.40
C LEU A 199 -3.54 -13.34 -8.67
N ARG A 200 -2.26 -13.71 -8.59
CA ARG A 200 -1.41 -13.88 -9.79
C ARG A 200 -1.98 -14.90 -10.75
N GLU A 201 -2.54 -16.00 -10.24
CA GLU A 201 -3.22 -17.01 -11.05
C GLU A 201 -4.46 -16.45 -11.76
N ILE A 202 -5.35 -15.78 -11.03
CA ILE A 202 -6.56 -15.17 -11.60
C ILE A 202 -6.19 -14.13 -12.67
N PHE A 203 -5.20 -13.27 -12.41
CA PHE A 203 -4.73 -12.30 -13.39
C PHE A 203 -4.08 -12.94 -14.62
N SER A 204 -3.42 -14.09 -14.47
CA SER A 204 -2.91 -14.89 -15.59
C SER A 204 -4.05 -15.45 -16.44
N GLU A 205 -5.13 -15.92 -15.81
CA GLU A 205 -6.32 -16.39 -16.52
C GLU A 205 -7.06 -15.24 -17.22
N ILE A 206 -7.21 -14.08 -16.57
CA ILE A 206 -7.78 -12.88 -17.20
C ILE A 206 -6.99 -12.49 -18.46
N LYS A 207 -5.66 -12.62 -18.43
CA LYS A 207 -4.83 -12.32 -19.61
C LYS A 207 -5.04 -13.31 -20.76
N LYS A 208 -5.39 -14.58 -20.48
CA LYS A 208 -5.58 -15.63 -21.49
C LYS A 208 -7.00 -15.68 -22.04
N LYS A 209 -8.00 -15.48 -21.16
CA LYS A 209 -9.43 -15.70 -21.43
C LYS A 209 -10.25 -14.41 -21.32
N GLU A 210 -9.59 -13.26 -21.16
CA GLU A 210 -10.23 -11.97 -20.92
C GLU A 210 -11.13 -12.02 -19.67
N PHE A 211 -12.42 -11.73 -19.81
CA PHE A 211 -13.39 -11.76 -18.71
C PHE A 211 -14.25 -13.01 -18.69
N ASP A 212 -13.97 -13.99 -19.54
CA ASP A 212 -14.82 -15.17 -19.68
C ASP A 212 -14.92 -15.95 -18.36
N GLY A 213 -16.17 -16.16 -17.90
CA GLY A 213 -16.48 -16.85 -16.66
C GLY A 213 -16.21 -16.07 -15.35
N LEU A 214 -15.66 -14.85 -15.39
CA LEU A 214 -15.32 -14.11 -14.17
C LEU A 214 -16.56 -13.50 -13.48
N PHE A 215 -17.58 -13.14 -14.26
CA PHE A 215 -18.83 -12.56 -13.75
C PHE A 215 -20.02 -12.94 -14.65
N PRO A 216 -21.25 -12.97 -14.11
CA PRO A 216 -22.39 -13.63 -14.76
C PRO A 216 -23.02 -12.87 -15.94
N TYR A 217 -22.64 -11.61 -16.18
CA TYR A 217 -23.17 -10.78 -17.27
C TYR A 217 -22.17 -9.75 -17.74
N ASN A 218 -22.08 -9.52 -19.05
CA ASN A 218 -21.27 -8.45 -19.62
C ASN A 218 -22.11 -7.18 -19.81
N ASP A 219 -21.90 -6.18 -18.96
CA ASP A 219 -22.53 -4.86 -19.04
C ASP A 219 -21.67 -3.83 -19.80
N GLY A 220 -20.45 -4.21 -20.21
CA GLY A 220 -19.50 -3.32 -20.87
C GLY A 220 -18.89 -2.26 -19.95
N LEU A 221 -19.05 -2.37 -18.63
CA LEU A 221 -18.60 -1.37 -17.66
C LEU A 221 -17.38 -1.80 -16.84
N GLN A 222 -16.87 -3.02 -17.04
CA GLN A 222 -15.75 -3.54 -16.26
C GLN A 222 -14.40 -3.10 -16.84
N THR A 223 -13.50 -2.65 -15.96
CA THR A 223 -12.14 -2.22 -16.30
C THR A 223 -11.15 -3.05 -15.48
N ILE A 224 -10.05 -3.50 -16.08
CA ILE A 224 -9.03 -4.31 -15.38
C ILE A 224 -8.37 -3.48 -14.26
N PRO A 225 -8.50 -3.86 -12.97
CA PRO A 225 -7.74 -3.25 -11.88
C PRO A 225 -6.31 -3.80 -11.86
N ARG A 226 -5.42 -3.23 -11.06
CA ARG A 226 -4.11 -3.84 -10.78
C ARG A 226 -4.26 -4.88 -9.68
N LEU A 227 -3.32 -5.83 -9.60
CA LEU A 227 -3.29 -6.80 -8.50
C LEU A 227 -3.21 -6.10 -7.13
N GLN A 228 -2.47 -5.00 -7.05
CA GLN A 228 -2.36 -4.16 -5.85
C GLN A 228 -3.71 -3.56 -5.43
N ASP A 229 -4.59 -3.24 -6.38
CA ASP A 229 -5.91 -2.66 -6.06
C ASP A 229 -6.80 -3.71 -5.40
N VAL A 230 -6.83 -4.93 -5.95
CA VAL A 230 -7.58 -6.05 -5.36
C VAL A 230 -7.04 -6.41 -3.98
N MET A 231 -5.71 -6.44 -3.81
CA MET A 231 -5.09 -6.63 -2.50
C MET A 231 -5.42 -5.46 -1.54
N GLY A 232 -5.47 -4.22 -2.02
CA GLY A 232 -5.90 -3.08 -1.22
C GLY A 232 -7.31 -3.29 -0.67
N VAL A 233 -8.23 -3.78 -1.50
CA VAL A 233 -9.62 -4.07 -1.13
C VAL A 233 -9.71 -5.21 -0.11
N ILE A 234 -9.06 -6.37 -0.35
CA ILE A 234 -9.14 -7.52 0.57
C ILE A 234 -8.64 -7.17 1.97
N ASN A 235 -7.60 -6.33 2.05
CA ASN A 235 -6.98 -5.91 3.31
C ASN A 235 -7.87 -4.97 4.16
N ARG A 236 -8.91 -4.39 3.56
CA ARG A 236 -9.85 -3.47 4.23
C ARG A 236 -11.14 -4.17 4.65
N ILE A 237 -11.28 -5.47 4.37
CA ILE A 237 -12.39 -6.29 4.85
C ILE A 237 -12.35 -6.37 6.38
N ARG A 238 -13.52 -6.20 6.99
CA ARG A 238 -13.71 -6.34 8.44
C ARG A 238 -14.61 -7.54 8.71
N PHE A 239 -14.13 -8.46 9.54
CA PHE A 239 -14.92 -9.58 10.06
C PHE A 239 -15.69 -9.16 11.32
#